data_AF-A0A7C1NIW1-F1
#
_entry.id   AF-A0A7C1NIW1-F1
#
_cell.length_a   1.000
_cell.length_b   1.000
_cell.length_c   1.000
_cell.angle_alpha   90.00
_cell.angle_beta   90.00
_cell.angle_gamma   90.00
#
_symmetry.space_group_name_H-M   'P 1'
#
loop_
_entity.id
_entity.type
_entity.pdbx_description
1 polymer ?
#
loop_
_entity_poly.entity_id
_entity_poly.type
_entity_poly.pdbx_seq_one_letter_code
_entity_poly.pdbx_strand_id
1 'polypeptide(L)'
;MKKVLIWGPAALIFAVIFYFNREYGILIGTSLIFILSFITERDKIWAWIPALAISWPWVYAAKDIYSSYNVLKYSFYGVSLFPIAAWPTLLMVMYFLIFVRINGRSRWSRWLKFSTIYSIGIIFFEYLGYNYAGVHLDFGTVYAGWPILNIFHGPWWMQAAYFLNGIVFCGIIAFFSDRKLTWNYISQQVREKFSTDAD
;
A
#
# COMPACT_ATOMS: atom_id res chain seq x y z
N MET A 1 -5.13 -8.13 22.98
CA MET A 1 -5.42 -6.71 22.64
C MET A 1 -6.19 -6.64 21.33
N LYS A 2 -7.30 -5.88 21.25
CA LYS A 2 -7.95 -5.63 19.96
C LYS A 2 -6.94 -4.91 19.06
N LYS A 3 -6.62 -5.47 17.89
CA LYS A 3 -5.60 -4.95 16.95
C LYS A 3 -5.75 -3.44 16.68
N VAL A 4 -6.98 -2.95 16.66
CA VAL A 4 -7.34 -1.52 16.52
C VAL A 4 -6.67 -0.61 17.56
N LEU A 5 -6.44 -1.09 18.80
CA LEU A 5 -5.78 -0.31 19.87
C LEU A 5 -4.29 -0.05 19.61
N ILE A 6 -3.64 -0.78 18.71
CA ILE A 6 -2.20 -0.60 18.41
C ILE A 6 -2.00 0.30 17.18
N TRP A 7 -2.86 0.14 16.16
CA TRP A 7 -2.78 0.92 14.93
C TRP A 7 -3.15 2.40 15.13
N GLY A 8 -4.08 2.71 16.04
CA GLY A 8 -4.49 4.10 16.34
C GLY A 8 -3.33 4.95 16.87
N PRO A 9 -2.67 4.56 17.98
CA PRO A 9 -1.50 5.26 18.49
C PRO A 9 -0.36 5.38 17.47
N ALA A 10 -0.10 4.33 16.68
CA ALA A 10 0.93 4.37 15.65
C ALA A 10 0.63 5.38 14.53
N ALA A 11 -0.63 5.47 14.10
CA ALA A 11 -1.08 6.49 13.15
C ALA A 11 -0.94 7.91 13.73
N LEU A 12 -1.23 8.09 15.03
CA LEU A 12 -1.04 9.38 15.70
C LEU A 12 0.44 9.76 15.79
N ILE A 13 1.32 8.82 16.19
CA ILE A 13 2.77 9.05 16.23
C ILE A 13 3.28 9.44 14.84
N PHE A 14 2.86 8.71 13.80
CA PHE A 14 3.18 9.07 12.42
C PHE A 14 2.71 10.49 12.08
N ALA A 15 1.44 10.82 12.33
CA ALA A 15 0.87 12.12 11.98
C ALA A 15 1.57 13.28 12.68
N VAL A 16 1.84 13.15 13.99
CA VAL A 16 2.54 14.17 14.79
C VAL A 16 3.95 14.38 14.25
N ILE A 17 4.72 13.30 14.07
CA ILE A 17 6.10 13.43 13.58
C ILE A 17 6.11 13.98 12.15
N PHE A 18 5.24 13.47 11.27
CA PHE A 18 5.15 13.93 9.89
C PHE A 18 4.81 15.41 9.79
N TYR A 19 3.96 15.92 10.69
CA TYR A 19 3.64 17.35 10.77
C TYR A 19 4.86 18.21 11.12
N PHE A 20 5.69 17.79 12.09
CA PHE A 20 6.88 18.54 12.50
C PHE A 20 8.10 18.31 11.59
N ASN A 21 8.25 17.11 11.05
CA ASN A 21 9.35 16.74 10.16
C ASN A 21 8.90 15.60 9.22
N ARG A 22 8.69 15.95 7.95
CA ARG A 22 8.14 15.03 6.94
C ARG A 22 9.05 13.83 6.71
N GLU A 23 10.37 14.03 6.67
CA GLU A 23 11.34 12.95 6.40
C GLU A 23 11.33 11.91 7.53
N TYR A 24 11.45 12.36 8.78
CA TYR A 24 11.34 11.48 9.93
C TYR A 24 9.95 10.85 10.04
N GLY A 25 8.90 11.59 9.70
CA GLY A 25 7.53 11.07 9.64
C GLY A 25 7.41 9.90 8.68
N ILE A 26 7.92 10.03 7.45
CA ILE A 26 7.87 8.96 6.44
C ILE A 26 8.67 7.74 6.90
N LEU A 27 9.89 7.94 7.40
CA LEU A 27 10.75 6.86 7.87
C LEU A 27 10.11 6.11 9.04
N ILE A 28 9.69 6.84 10.08
CA ILE A 28 9.09 6.26 11.27
C ILE A 28 7.74 5.63 10.94
N GLY A 29 6.91 6.27 10.12
CA GLY A 29 5.64 5.71 9.66
C GLY A 29 5.81 4.38 8.92
N THR A 30 6.74 4.35 7.97
CA THR A 30 7.08 3.12 7.22
C THR A 30 7.60 2.03 8.16
N SER A 31 8.54 2.35 9.04
CA SER A 31 9.09 1.40 10.02
C SER A 31 8.01 0.88 10.98
N LEU A 32 7.12 1.75 11.47
CA LEU A 32 6.01 1.36 12.34
C LEU A 32 5.05 0.41 11.63
N ILE A 33 4.64 0.72 10.40
CA ILE A 33 3.73 -0.13 9.63
C ILE A 33 4.37 -1.50 9.37
N PHE A 34 5.65 -1.52 9.02
CA PHE A 34 6.42 -2.76 8.85
C PHE A 34 6.46 -3.57 10.15
N ILE A 35 6.96 -3.00 11.25
CA ILE A 35 7.08 -3.67 12.55
C ILE A 35 5.70 -4.16 13.04
N LEU A 36 4.68 -3.32 12.99
CA LEU A 36 3.33 -3.69 13.42
C LEU A 36 2.74 -4.80 12.55
N SER A 37 3.04 -4.84 11.26
CA SER A 37 2.64 -5.96 10.41
C SER A 37 3.29 -7.28 10.82
N PHE A 38 4.58 -7.26 11.19
CA PHE A 38 5.31 -8.42 11.72
C PHE A 38 4.77 -8.90 13.08
N ILE A 39 4.26 -7.99 13.91
CA ILE A 39 3.77 -8.34 15.25
C ILE A 39 2.30 -8.77 15.19
N THR A 40 1.45 -8.05 14.46
CA THR A 40 -0.01 -8.16 14.55
C THR A 40 -0.67 -8.86 13.36
N GLU A 41 -0.01 -8.91 12.20
CA GLU A 41 -0.55 -9.43 10.93
C GLU A 41 0.39 -10.43 10.25
N ARG A 42 1.10 -11.26 11.05
CA ARG A 42 2.05 -12.28 10.57
C ARG A 42 1.52 -13.15 9.44
N ASP A 43 0.24 -13.49 9.48
CA ASP A 43 -0.39 -14.34 8.48
C ASP A 43 -0.50 -13.69 7.09
N LYS A 44 -0.34 -12.37 7.02
CA LYS A 44 -0.54 -11.53 5.83
C LYS A 44 0.75 -10.86 5.34
N ILE A 45 1.85 -11.09 6.06
CA ILE A 45 3.15 -10.47 5.80
C ILE A 45 3.74 -10.79 4.43
N TRP A 46 3.34 -11.95 3.87
CA TRP A 46 3.73 -12.37 2.53
C TRP A 46 3.39 -11.32 1.47
N ALA A 47 2.38 -10.47 1.71
CA ALA A 47 1.97 -9.41 0.79
C ALA A 47 3.01 -8.28 0.65
N TRP A 48 3.97 -8.15 1.57
CA TRP A 48 5.11 -7.24 1.38
C TRP A 48 5.95 -7.62 0.16
N ILE A 49 6.05 -8.92 -0.16
CA ILE A 49 6.82 -9.42 -1.30
C ILE A 49 6.27 -8.86 -2.61
N PRO A 50 4.98 -9.06 -2.98
CA PRO A 50 4.43 -8.46 -4.19
C PRO A 50 4.37 -6.93 -4.13
N ALA A 51 4.15 -6.31 -2.97
CA ALA A 51 4.16 -4.85 -2.85
C ALA A 51 5.54 -4.26 -3.24
N LEU A 52 6.63 -4.86 -2.75
CA LEU A 52 8.00 -4.50 -3.10
C LEU A 52 8.35 -4.87 -4.54
N ALA A 53 7.97 -6.07 -4.99
CA ALA A 53 8.27 -6.56 -6.34
C ALA A 53 7.59 -5.75 -7.44
N ILE A 54 6.44 -5.12 -7.17
CA ILE A 54 5.79 -4.20 -8.12
C ILE A 54 6.43 -2.81 -8.05
N SER A 55 6.65 -2.30 -6.83
CA SER A 55 7.13 -0.93 -6.64
C SER A 55 8.57 -0.77 -7.11
N TRP A 56 9.45 -1.72 -6.79
CA TRP A 56 10.89 -1.58 -7.04
C TRP A 56 11.25 -1.48 -8.52
N PRO A 57 10.82 -2.40 -9.42
CA PRO A 57 11.18 -2.31 -10.84
C PRO A 57 10.67 -1.01 -11.48
N TRP A 58 9.49 -0.55 -11.06
CA TRP A 58 8.93 0.69 -11.56
C TRP A 58 9.74 1.91 -11.15
N VAL A 59 10.02 2.04 -9.84
CA VAL A 59 10.80 3.18 -9.34
C VAL A 59 12.21 3.15 -9.93
N TYR A 60 12.79 1.96 -10.12
CA TYR A 60 14.07 1.81 -10.81
C TYR A 60 14.00 2.27 -12.28
N ALA A 61 12.96 1.88 -13.03
CA ALA A 61 12.78 2.26 -14.43
C ALA A 61 12.57 3.78 -14.62
N ALA A 62 11.96 4.45 -13.63
CA ALA A 62 11.71 5.88 -13.64
C ALA A 62 12.58 6.64 -12.62
N LYS A 63 13.75 6.12 -12.27
CA LYS A 63 14.58 6.63 -11.16
C LYS A 63 14.98 8.09 -11.32
N ASP A 64 15.26 8.53 -12.54
CA ASP A 64 15.72 9.89 -12.81
C ASP A 64 14.60 10.90 -12.50
N ILE A 65 13.35 10.53 -12.81
CA ILE A 65 12.17 11.31 -12.48
C ILE A 65 11.92 11.30 -10.97
N TYR A 66 11.89 10.10 -10.36
CA TYR A 66 11.64 9.93 -8.94
C TYR A 66 12.73 10.48 -8.01
N SER A 67 13.93 10.73 -8.53
CA SER A 67 15.01 11.40 -7.78
C SER A 67 14.67 12.84 -7.40
N SER A 68 13.72 13.46 -8.11
CA SER A 68 13.30 14.85 -7.93
C SER A 68 12.26 15.08 -6.83
N TYR A 69 11.95 14.07 -6.01
CA TYR A 69 11.08 14.29 -4.86
C TYR A 69 11.68 15.31 -3.90
N ASN A 70 10.85 16.24 -3.43
CA ASN A 70 11.27 17.29 -2.50
C ASN A 70 11.43 16.80 -1.05
N VAL A 71 11.01 15.56 -0.76
CA VAL A 71 11.09 14.91 0.55
C VAL A 71 11.99 13.67 0.51
N LEU A 72 12.75 13.45 1.58
CA LEU A 72 13.60 12.29 1.79
C LEU A 72 14.56 12.07 0.61
N LYS A 73 15.50 13.01 0.45
CA LYS A 73 16.48 13.09 -0.65
C LYS A 73 17.59 12.02 -0.63
N TYR A 74 17.40 10.96 0.16
CA TYR A 74 18.31 9.82 0.19
C TYR A 74 18.04 8.91 -1.00
N SER A 75 19.10 8.34 -1.58
CA SER A 75 19.00 7.43 -2.70
C SER A 75 19.92 6.21 -2.53
N PHE A 76 19.55 5.11 -3.17
CA PHE A 76 20.35 3.89 -3.25
C PHE A 76 20.46 3.46 -4.71
N TYR A 77 21.69 3.35 -5.23
CA TYR A 77 21.97 3.16 -6.67
C TYR A 77 21.23 4.15 -7.59
N GLY A 78 21.08 5.41 -7.15
CA GLY A 78 20.37 6.46 -7.90
C GLY A 78 18.85 6.36 -7.82
N VAL A 79 18.30 5.42 -7.05
CA VAL A 79 16.86 5.29 -6.82
C VAL A 79 16.49 5.99 -5.51
N SER A 80 15.56 6.95 -5.57
CA SER A 80 15.09 7.64 -4.36
C SER A 80 14.44 6.68 -3.38
N LEU A 81 14.83 6.74 -2.11
CA LEU A 81 14.29 5.89 -1.05
C LEU A 81 12.84 6.22 -0.73
N PHE A 82 12.37 7.44 -1.00
CA PHE A 82 11.01 7.87 -0.70
C PHE A 82 9.94 6.98 -1.34
N PRO A 83 9.86 6.85 -2.69
CA PRO A 83 8.85 6.01 -3.32
C PRO A 83 9.02 4.52 -3.00
N ILE A 84 10.25 4.05 -2.76
CA ILE A 84 10.52 2.67 -2.32
C ILE A 84 9.89 2.40 -0.95
N ALA A 85 9.91 3.37 -0.04
CA ALA A 85 9.33 3.24 1.29
C ALA A 85 7.81 3.48 1.27
N ALA A 86 7.38 4.61 0.69
CA ALA A 86 6.01 5.08 0.76
C ALA A 86 5.03 4.15 0.04
N TRP A 87 5.39 3.64 -1.14
CA TRP A 87 4.42 2.95 -1.98
C TRP A 87 4.05 1.55 -1.49
N PRO A 88 5.03 0.65 -1.21
CA PRO A 88 4.71 -0.63 -0.59
C PRO A 88 3.99 -0.43 0.74
N THR A 89 4.41 0.55 1.54
CA THR A 89 3.77 0.87 2.82
C THR A 89 2.30 1.22 2.66
N LEU A 90 1.95 2.11 1.72
CA LEU A 90 0.56 2.49 1.47
C LEU A 90 -0.27 1.30 0.99
N LEU A 91 0.26 0.49 0.07
CA LEU A 91 -0.40 -0.74 -0.40
C LEU A 91 -0.68 -1.71 0.76
N MET A 92 0.28 -1.86 1.68
CA MET A 92 0.14 -2.72 2.84
C MET A 92 -0.87 -2.17 3.86
N VAL A 93 -0.89 -0.86 4.10
CA VAL A 93 -1.92 -0.21 4.92
C VAL A 93 -3.31 -0.46 4.34
N MET A 94 -3.48 -0.26 3.03
CA MET A 94 -4.76 -0.55 2.37
C MET A 94 -5.16 -2.02 2.51
N TYR A 95 -4.20 -2.93 2.38
CA TYR A 95 -4.48 -4.35 2.58
C TYR A 95 -4.96 -4.65 4.01
N PHE A 96 -4.19 -4.25 5.03
CA PHE A 96 -4.48 -4.59 6.43
C PHE A 96 -5.69 -3.87 7.02
N LEU A 97 -5.94 -2.63 6.60
CA LEU A 97 -7.01 -1.82 7.16
C LEU A 97 -8.30 -1.90 6.34
N ILE A 98 -8.22 -2.08 5.02
CA ILE A 98 -9.39 -1.94 4.16
C ILE A 98 -9.74 -3.27 3.49
N PHE A 99 -8.84 -3.85 2.69
CA PHE A 99 -9.18 -4.98 1.83
C PHE A 99 -9.60 -6.23 2.60
N VAL A 100 -8.99 -6.50 3.76
CA VAL A 100 -9.38 -7.64 4.62
C VAL A 100 -10.80 -7.52 5.20
N ARG A 101 -11.42 -6.34 5.15
CA ARG A 101 -12.80 -6.10 5.63
C ARG A 101 -13.83 -6.11 4.51
N ILE A 102 -13.39 -6.27 3.26
CA ILE A 102 -14.27 -6.21 2.10
C ILE A 102 -14.56 -7.62 1.62
N ASN A 103 -15.84 -7.98 1.66
CA ASN A 103 -16.32 -9.25 1.16
C ASN A 103 -16.68 -9.16 -0.34
N GLY A 104 -16.44 -10.24 -1.06
CA GLY A 104 -16.87 -10.40 -2.46
C GLY A 104 -17.09 -11.87 -2.78
N ARG A 105 -18.14 -12.16 -3.56
CA ARG A 105 -18.53 -13.53 -3.91
C ARG A 105 -17.53 -14.20 -4.87
N SER A 106 -16.82 -13.42 -5.68
CA SER A 106 -15.83 -13.91 -6.64
C SER A 106 -14.52 -13.14 -6.56
N ARG A 107 -13.41 -13.77 -6.97
CA ARG A 107 -12.07 -13.15 -7.00
C ARG A 107 -12.06 -11.89 -7.87
N TRP A 108 -12.72 -11.95 -9.02
CA TRP A 108 -12.90 -10.81 -9.92
C TRP A 108 -13.67 -9.66 -9.28
N SER A 109 -14.76 -9.95 -8.56
CA SER A 109 -15.52 -8.92 -7.84
C SER A 109 -14.68 -8.24 -6.76
N ARG A 110 -13.87 -9.00 -6.01
CA ARG A 110 -12.94 -8.41 -5.03
C ARG A 110 -11.86 -7.58 -5.69
N TRP A 111 -11.25 -8.09 -6.76
CA TRP A 111 -10.23 -7.33 -7.50
C TRP A 111 -10.76 -5.99 -7.98
N LEU A 112 -11.98 -5.97 -8.54
CA LEU A 112 -12.62 -4.73 -8.98
C LEU A 112 -12.84 -3.78 -7.80
N LYS A 113 -13.41 -4.27 -6.68
CA LYS A 113 -13.61 -3.45 -5.47
C LYS A 113 -12.30 -2.89 -4.91
N PHE A 114 -11.27 -3.73 -4.79
CA PHE A 114 -9.96 -3.31 -4.28
C PHE A 114 -9.34 -2.26 -5.20
N SER A 115 -9.41 -2.49 -6.51
CA SER A 115 -8.90 -1.55 -7.52
C SER A 115 -9.63 -0.21 -7.47
N THR A 116 -10.96 -0.20 -7.38
CA THR A 116 -11.73 1.05 -7.26
C THR A 116 -11.36 1.82 -5.99
N ILE A 117 -11.27 1.12 -4.85
CA ILE A 117 -10.94 1.77 -3.57
C ILE A 117 -9.50 2.27 -3.56
N TYR A 118 -8.58 1.51 -4.14
CA TYR A 118 -7.21 1.94 -4.37
C TYR A 118 -7.15 3.21 -5.21
N SER A 119 -7.84 3.24 -6.36
CA SER A 119 -7.83 4.40 -7.25
C SER A 119 -8.42 5.65 -6.59
N ILE A 120 -9.48 5.52 -5.82
CA ILE A 120 -10.03 6.66 -5.05
C ILE A 120 -9.06 7.08 -3.95
N GLY A 121 -8.50 6.11 -3.22
CA GLY A 121 -7.57 6.36 -2.12
C GLY A 121 -6.30 7.07 -2.59
N ILE A 122 -5.69 6.63 -3.70
CA ILE A 122 -4.47 7.26 -4.22
C ILE A 122 -4.76 8.69 -4.70
N ILE A 123 -5.90 8.96 -5.34
CA ILE A 123 -6.32 10.32 -5.72
C ILE A 123 -6.43 11.20 -4.46
N PHE A 124 -7.08 10.70 -3.41
CA PHE A 124 -7.24 11.42 -2.15
C PHE A 124 -5.89 11.69 -1.46
N PHE A 125 -5.02 10.70 -1.36
CA PHE A 125 -3.71 10.85 -0.73
C PHE A 125 -2.75 11.74 -1.53
N GLU A 126 -2.79 11.68 -2.86
CA GLU A 126 -2.03 12.60 -3.72
C GLU A 126 -2.53 14.03 -3.55
N TYR A 127 -3.85 14.24 -3.48
CA TYR A 127 -4.41 15.56 -3.22
C TYR A 127 -3.98 16.12 -1.86
N LEU A 128 -4.04 15.31 -0.79
CA LEU A 128 -3.55 15.71 0.54
C LEU A 128 -2.04 15.94 0.54
N GLY A 129 -1.28 15.05 -0.07
CA GLY A 129 0.17 15.11 -0.20
C GLY A 129 0.61 16.41 -0.86
N TYR A 130 0.03 16.70 -2.02
CA TYR A 130 0.40 17.86 -2.83
C TYR A 130 -0.07 19.18 -2.20
N ASN A 131 -1.35 19.29 -1.85
CA ASN A 131 -1.95 20.58 -1.47
C ASN A 131 -1.81 20.93 0.02
N TYR A 132 -1.65 19.93 0.90
CA TYR A 132 -1.59 20.16 2.35
C TYR A 132 -0.24 19.80 2.94
N ALA A 133 0.34 18.68 2.52
CA ALA A 133 1.64 18.25 3.01
C ALA A 133 2.82 18.85 2.23
N GLY A 134 2.57 19.47 1.07
CA GLY A 134 3.62 20.01 0.20
C GLY A 134 4.60 18.95 -0.29
N VAL A 135 4.16 17.70 -0.41
CA VAL A 135 4.94 16.60 -1.00
C VAL A 135 4.71 16.62 -2.50
N HIS A 136 5.76 16.84 -3.27
CA HIS A 136 5.66 16.88 -4.72
C HIS A 136 6.92 16.36 -5.40
N LEU A 137 6.72 15.92 -6.63
CA LEU A 137 7.77 15.53 -7.56
C LEU A 137 8.19 16.79 -8.34
N ASP A 138 9.39 17.31 -8.11
CA ASP A 138 9.84 18.58 -8.73
C ASP A 138 9.93 18.47 -10.25
N PHE A 139 10.35 17.31 -10.78
CA PHE A 139 10.30 17.05 -12.23
C PHE A 139 8.87 17.13 -12.77
N GLY A 140 7.89 16.79 -11.94
CA GLY A 140 6.49 16.78 -12.32
C GLY A 140 5.96 18.15 -12.68
N THR A 141 6.44 19.22 -12.04
CA THR A 141 5.84 20.56 -12.16
C THR A 141 5.95 21.18 -13.55
N VAL A 142 6.76 20.61 -14.44
CA VAL A 142 6.79 21.00 -15.86
C VAL A 142 5.57 20.51 -16.63
N TYR A 143 4.85 19.52 -16.11
CA TYR A 143 3.60 19.01 -16.66
C TYR A 143 2.41 19.64 -15.96
N ALA A 144 1.39 20.00 -16.75
CA ALA A 144 0.10 20.41 -16.20
C ALA A 144 -0.49 19.25 -15.38
N GLY A 145 -0.97 19.57 -14.19
CA GLY A 145 -1.70 18.62 -13.36
C GLY A 145 -3.09 18.36 -13.91
N TRP A 146 -3.82 17.46 -13.26
CA TRP A 146 -5.21 17.20 -13.62
C TRP A 146 -6.07 18.47 -13.48
N PRO A 147 -6.91 18.82 -14.48
CA PRO A 147 -7.62 20.10 -14.53
C PRO A 147 -8.47 20.42 -13.30
N ILE A 148 -8.99 19.40 -12.61
CA ILE A 148 -9.93 19.56 -11.49
C ILE A 148 -9.21 19.51 -10.14
N LEU A 149 -8.17 18.68 -10.02
CA LEU A 149 -7.58 18.34 -8.72
C LEU A 149 -6.15 18.88 -8.55
N ASN A 150 -5.52 19.38 -9.62
CA ASN A 150 -4.13 19.84 -9.65
C ASN A 150 -3.17 18.87 -8.94
N ILE A 151 -3.26 17.60 -9.35
CA ILE A 151 -2.42 16.48 -8.90
C ILE A 151 -1.92 15.71 -10.12
N PHE A 152 -1.06 14.71 -9.90
CA PHE A 152 -0.48 13.88 -10.96
C PHE A 152 0.22 14.68 -12.05
N HIS A 153 1.13 15.55 -11.61
CA HIS A 153 2.03 16.31 -12.47
C HIS A 153 3.12 15.38 -13.02
N GLY A 154 2.91 14.85 -14.23
CA GLY A 154 3.85 13.93 -14.88
C GLY A 154 3.33 13.46 -16.24
N PRO A 155 4.15 12.78 -17.05
CA PRO A 155 3.71 12.26 -18.34
C PRO A 155 2.63 11.17 -18.16
N TRP A 156 1.72 11.06 -19.13
CA TRP A 156 0.53 10.20 -19.02
C TRP A 156 0.85 8.73 -18.72
N TRP A 157 1.97 8.20 -19.23
CA TRP A 157 2.41 6.82 -18.99
C TRP A 157 2.79 6.59 -17.52
N MET A 158 3.36 7.61 -16.87
CA MET A 158 3.71 7.57 -15.45
C MET A 158 2.45 7.61 -14.59
N GLN A 159 1.48 8.46 -14.95
CA GLN A 159 0.18 8.50 -14.29
C GLN A 159 -0.56 7.16 -14.44
N ALA A 160 -0.57 6.56 -15.63
CA ALA A 160 -1.20 5.26 -15.88
C ALA A 160 -0.54 4.15 -15.05
N ALA A 161 0.78 4.10 -15.01
CA ALA A 161 1.52 3.14 -14.21
C ALA A 161 1.31 3.32 -12.70
N TYR A 162 1.09 4.56 -12.24
CA TYR A 162 0.74 4.84 -10.87
C TYR A 162 -0.49 4.04 -10.43
N PHE A 163 -1.55 4.08 -11.24
CA PHE A 163 -2.75 3.29 -11.01
C PHE A 163 -2.52 1.79 -11.24
N LEU A 164 -1.87 1.44 -12.36
CA LEU A 164 -1.70 0.05 -12.76
C LEU A 164 -0.94 -0.77 -11.73
N ASN A 165 0.11 -0.21 -11.12
CA ASN A 165 0.88 -0.90 -10.09
C ASN A 165 0.02 -1.30 -8.88
N GLY A 166 -0.81 -0.39 -8.38
CA GLY A 166 -1.74 -0.75 -7.31
C GLY A 166 -2.85 -1.69 -7.75
N ILE A 167 -3.35 -1.58 -8.98
CA ILE A 167 -4.35 -2.51 -9.54
C ILE A 167 -3.78 -3.94 -9.67
N VAL A 168 -2.52 -4.08 -10.08
CA VAL A 168 -1.82 -5.37 -10.12
C VAL A 168 -1.69 -5.95 -8.71
N PHE A 169 -1.27 -5.14 -7.74
CA PHE A 169 -1.20 -5.56 -6.34
C PHE A 169 -2.58 -6.02 -5.82
N CYS A 170 -3.64 -5.24 -6.09
CA CYS A 170 -5.01 -5.59 -5.75
C CYS A 170 -5.41 -6.96 -6.36
N GLY A 171 -4.98 -7.25 -7.58
CA GLY A 171 -5.18 -8.55 -8.23
C GLY A 171 -4.48 -9.67 -7.46
N ILE A 172 -3.21 -9.51 -7.13
CA ILE A 172 -2.47 -10.50 -6.33
C ILE A 172 -3.20 -10.78 -5.01
N ILE A 173 -3.61 -9.73 -4.28
CA ILE A 173 -4.35 -9.92 -3.03
C ILE A 173 -5.69 -10.63 -3.27
N ALA A 174 -6.49 -10.19 -4.24
CA ALA A 174 -7.80 -10.77 -4.52
C ALA A 174 -7.75 -12.25 -4.94
N PHE A 175 -6.65 -12.70 -5.55
CA PHE A 175 -6.52 -14.07 -6.06
C PHE A 175 -5.74 -15.01 -5.11
N PHE A 176 -4.90 -14.49 -4.22
CA PHE A 176 -4.04 -15.30 -3.36
C PHE A 176 -4.36 -15.23 -1.86
N SER A 177 -5.09 -14.21 -1.38
CA SER A 177 -5.46 -14.09 0.04
C SER A 177 -6.38 -15.22 0.54
N ASP A 178 -7.17 -15.84 -0.34
CA ASP A 178 -8.10 -16.93 0.02
C ASP A 178 -7.43 -18.27 0.36
N ARG A 179 -6.16 -18.49 -0.03
CA ARG A 179 -5.54 -19.81 0.12
C ARG A 179 -5.49 -20.29 1.58
N LYS A 180 -5.48 -19.37 2.56
CA LYS A 180 -5.58 -19.71 3.99
C LYS A 180 -6.99 -19.99 4.47
N LEU A 181 -8.01 -19.31 3.92
CA LEU A 181 -9.41 -19.59 4.23
C LEU A 181 -9.81 -20.98 3.73
N THR A 182 -9.36 -21.35 2.52
CA THR A 182 -9.61 -22.68 1.96
C THR A 182 -8.91 -23.78 2.77
N TRP A 183 -7.65 -23.58 3.16
CA TRP A 183 -6.93 -24.58 3.96
C TRP A 183 -7.51 -24.75 5.37
N ASN A 184 -7.84 -23.65 6.06
CA ASN A 184 -8.45 -23.71 7.38
C ASN A 184 -9.83 -24.37 7.32
N TYR A 185 -10.66 -24.01 6.34
CA TYR A 185 -11.97 -24.63 6.11
C TYR A 185 -11.86 -26.13 5.81
N ILE A 186 -10.95 -26.54 4.91
CA ILE A 186 -10.68 -27.95 4.62
C ILE A 186 -10.20 -28.67 5.89
N SER A 187 -9.27 -28.07 6.64
CA SER A 187 -8.75 -28.68 7.87
C SER A 187 -9.83 -28.82 8.95
N GLN A 188 -10.81 -27.91 8.99
CA GLN A 188 -11.92 -27.97 9.93
C GLN A 188 -12.93 -29.05 9.51
N GLN A 189 -13.30 -29.11 8.24
CA GLN A 189 -14.19 -30.17 7.72
C GLN A 189 -13.58 -31.57 7.87
N VAL A 190 -12.27 -31.69 7.67
CA VAL A 190 -11.53 -32.93 7.91
C VAL A 190 -11.61 -33.32 9.39
N ARG A 191 -11.38 -32.40 10.33
CA ARG A 191 -11.49 -32.69 11.77
C ARG A 191 -12.91 -33.09 12.18
N GLU A 192 -13.93 -32.39 11.70
CA GLU A 192 -15.34 -32.69 12.00
C GLU A 192 -15.71 -34.09 11.51
N LYS A 193 -15.33 -34.44 10.28
CA LYS A 193 -15.59 -35.76 9.70
C LYS A 193 -14.92 -36.89 10.49
N PHE A 194 -13.66 -36.72 10.90
CA PHE A 194 -12.95 -37.74 11.67
C PHE A 194 -13.35 -37.80 13.15
N SER A 195 -14.04 -36.78 13.67
CA SER A 195 -14.61 -36.83 15.03
C SER A 195 -15.96 -37.56 15.10
N THR A 196 -16.74 -37.58 14.01
CA THR A 196 -18.03 -38.28 13.97
C THR A 196 -17.92 -39.77 13.65
N ASP A 197 -16.79 -40.21 13.09
CA ASP A 197 -16.53 -41.62 12.76
C ASP A 197 -15.85 -42.40 13.92
N ALA A 198 -15.65 -41.74 15.08
CA ALA A 198 -14.96 -42.29 16.25
C ALA A 198 -15.90 -42.66 17.42
N ASP A 199 -17.21 -42.49 17.25
CA ASP A 199 -18.29 -42.91 18.17
C ASP A 199 -19.04 -44.13 17.57
#